data_AF-A0A017HMV4-F1
#
_entry.id   AF-A0A017HMV4-F1
#
_cell.length_a   1.000
_cell.length_b   1.000
_cell.length_c   1.000
_cell.angle_alpha   90.00
_cell.angle_beta   90.00
_cell.angle_gamma   90.00
#
_symmetry.space_group_name_H-M   'P 1'
#
loop_
_entity.id
_entity.type
_entity.pdbx_description
1 polymer ?
#
loop_
_entity_poly.entity_id
_entity_poly.type
_entity_poly.pdbx_seq_one_letter_code
_entity_poly.pdbx_strand_id
1 'polypeptide(L)'
;MIGLFGEVMERLRAGWDALRGEIEMLSRSQAPDRAALGGLRDLVRAFRQETHSLLVTMLFEDAPPALTDAADELLSVFGEALARLDALLARARPAT
;
A
#
# COMPACT_ATOMS: atom_id res chain seq x y z
N MET A 1 11.43 -18.12 15.71
CA MET A 1 11.20 -16.79 16.31
C MET A 1 11.14 -15.84 15.14
N ILE A 2 9.93 -15.52 14.67
CA ILE A 2 9.77 -14.47 13.66
C ILE A 2 9.99 -13.18 14.46
N GLY A 3 11.10 -12.49 14.23
CA GLY A 3 11.38 -11.23 14.92
C GLY A 3 10.30 -10.19 14.57
N LEU A 4 10.24 -9.09 15.32
CA LEU A 4 9.29 -7.98 15.12
C LEU A 4 9.17 -7.56 13.64
N PHE A 5 10.29 -7.61 12.93
CA PHE A 5 10.41 -7.40 11.51
C PHE A 5 9.53 -8.34 10.65
N GLY A 6 9.55 -9.64 10.91
CA GLY A 6 8.80 -10.61 10.09
C GLY A 6 7.30 -10.49 10.27
N GLU A 7 6.83 -10.15 11.47
CA GLU A 7 5.41 -9.85 11.71
C GLU A 7 4.96 -8.60 10.95
N VAL A 8 5.81 -7.57 10.89
CA VAL A 8 5.50 -6.35 10.14
C VAL A 8 5.50 -6.62 8.62
N MET A 9 6.43 -7.43 8.12
CA MET A 9 6.44 -7.84 6.71
C MET A 9 5.22 -8.69 6.34
N GLU A 10 4.77 -9.60 7.20
CA GLU A 10 3.54 -10.36 6.97
C GLU A 10 2.31 -9.45 6.95
N ARG A 11 2.23 -8.47 7.85
CA ARG A 11 1.15 -7.46 7.84
C ARG A 11 1.15 -6.62 6.57
N LEU A 12 2.32 -6.18 6.11
CA LEU A 12 2.46 -5.48 4.85
C LEU A 12 2.07 -6.36 3.66
N ARG A 13 2.44 -7.64 3.67
CA ARG A 13 2.03 -8.54 2.60
C ARG A 13 0.52 -8.73 2.57
N ALA A 14 -0.11 -8.92 3.73
CA ALA A 14 -1.55 -9.05 3.86
C ALA A 14 -2.30 -7.77 3.43
N GLY A 15 -1.82 -6.59 3.84
CA GLY A 15 -2.41 -5.32 3.42
C GLY A 15 -2.23 -5.04 1.93
N TRP A 16 -1.13 -5.50 1.31
CA TRP A 16 -0.96 -5.44 -0.14
C TRP A 16 -1.92 -6.34 -0.88
N ASP A 17 -2.09 -7.58 -0.44
CA ASP A 17 -3.03 -8.51 -1.06
C ASP A 17 -4.47 -8.00 -0.97
N ALA A 18 -4.86 -7.40 0.16
CA ALA A 18 -6.14 -6.71 0.31
C ALA A 18 -6.27 -5.52 -0.66
N LEU A 19 -5.25 -4.66 -0.73
CA LEU A 19 -5.25 -3.50 -1.62
C LEU A 19 -5.35 -3.91 -3.09
N ARG A 20 -4.60 -4.93 -3.50
CA ARG A 20 -4.62 -5.48 -4.86
C ARG A 20 -6.00 -6.03 -5.20
N GLY A 21 -6.63 -6.77 -4.29
CA GLY A 21 -7.99 -7.28 -4.48
C GLY A 21 -9.01 -6.16 -4.69
N GLU A 22 -8.94 -5.10 -3.89
CA GLU A 22 -9.83 -3.94 -4.03
C GLU A 22 -9.58 -3.16 -5.34
N ILE A 23 -8.32 -2.94 -5.72
CA ILE A 23 -7.96 -2.31 -7.01
C ILE A 23 -8.49 -3.15 -8.18
N GLU A 24 -8.32 -4.48 -8.12
CA GLU A 24 -8.77 -5.37 -9.17
C GLU A 24 -10.30 -5.37 -9.27
N MET A 25 -11.01 -5.40 -8.14
CA MET A 25 -12.46 -5.25 -8.09
C MET A 25 -12.92 -3.93 -8.72
N LEU A 26 -12.26 -2.82 -8.35
CA LEU A 26 -12.58 -1.49 -8.88
C LEU A 26 -12.28 -1.37 -10.38
N SER A 27 -11.23 -2.02 -10.86
CA SER A 27 -10.87 -2.02 -12.30
C SER A 27 -11.89 -2.75 -13.18
N ARG A 28 -12.62 -3.71 -12.60
CA ARG A 28 -13.70 -4.45 -13.27
C ARG A 28 -15.05 -3.72 -13.21
N SER A 29 -15.20 -2.76 -12.30
CA SER A 29 -16.42 -1.97 -12.18
C SER A 29 -16.42 -0.82 -13.18
N GLN A 30 -17.49 -0.70 -13.98
CA GLN A 30 -17.62 0.37 -14.99
C GLN A 30 -17.76 1.77 -14.37
N ALA A 31 -18.14 1.86 -13.11
CA ALA A 31 -18.22 3.11 -12.35
C ALA A 31 -17.92 2.83 -10.87
N PRO A 32 -16.67 3.04 -10.40
CA PRO A 32 -16.35 2.97 -8.99
C PRO A 32 -17.22 3.94 -8.18
N ASP A 33 -17.99 3.42 -7.23
CA ASP A 33 -18.73 4.28 -6.30
C ASP A 33 -17.73 5.07 -5.43
N ARG A 34 -18.08 6.32 -5.09
CA ARG A 34 -17.26 7.18 -4.23
C ARG A 34 -16.96 6.55 -2.88
N ALA A 35 -17.87 5.74 -2.35
CA ALA A 35 -17.64 5.00 -1.11
C ALA A 35 -16.50 3.98 -1.26
N ALA A 36 -16.49 3.22 -2.36
CA ALA A 36 -15.43 2.24 -2.65
C ALA A 36 -14.07 2.91 -2.88
N LEU A 37 -14.06 4.04 -3.59
CA LEU A 37 -12.87 4.87 -3.77
C LEU A 37 -12.36 5.48 -2.45
N GLY A 38 -13.27 5.86 -1.54
CA GLY A 38 -12.93 6.33 -0.20
C GLY A 38 -12.30 5.24 0.68
N GLY A 39 -12.89 4.04 0.69
CA GLY A 39 -12.35 2.88 1.39
C GLY A 39 -10.96 2.50 0.89
N LEU A 40 -10.75 2.51 -0.44
CA LEU A 40 -9.44 2.25 -1.02
C LEU A 40 -8.40 3.30 -0.59
N ARG A 41 -8.77 4.58 -0.56
CA ARG A 41 -7.87 5.65 -0.08
C ARG A 41 -7.45 5.46 1.38
N ASP A 42 -8.38 5.03 2.23
CA ASP A 42 -8.10 4.85 3.66
C ASP A 42 -7.23 3.59 3.89
N LEU A 43 -7.46 2.52 3.12
CA LEU A 43 -6.60 1.34 3.06
C LEU A 43 -5.16 1.71 2.65
N VAL A 44 -5.01 2.49 1.58
CA VAL A 44 -3.71 3.00 1.11
C VAL A 44 -3.01 3.84 2.18
N ARG A 45 -3.74 4.68 2.92
CA ARG A 45 -3.18 5.49 4.01
C ARG A 45 -2.68 4.65 5.17
N ALA A 46 -3.50 3.71 5.64
CA ALA A 46 -3.12 2.80 6.72
C ALA A 46 -1.86 2.03 6.32
N PHE A 47 -1.84 1.53 5.08
CA PHE A 47 -0.72 0.78 4.55
C PHE A 47 0.58 1.59 4.49
N ARG A 48 0.53 2.81 3.94
CA ARG A 48 1.69 3.74 3.92
C ARG A 48 2.24 4.00 5.33
N GLN A 49 1.36 4.13 6.32
CA GLN A 49 1.77 4.40 7.70
C GLN A 49 2.45 3.17 8.33
N GLU A 50 1.97 1.97 8.04
CA GLU A 50 2.64 0.73 8.43
C GLU A 50 4.00 0.58 7.74
N THR A 51 4.11 0.88 6.44
CA THR A 51 5.40 0.78 5.72
C THR A 51 6.42 1.81 6.21
N HIS A 52 5.97 3.03 6.50
CA HIS A 52 6.84 4.03 7.11
C HIS A 52 7.34 3.60 8.49
N SER A 53 6.47 2.99 9.29
CA SER A 53 6.86 2.45 10.60
C SER A 53 7.88 1.33 10.46
N LEU A 54 7.76 0.47 9.43
CA LEU A 54 8.76 -0.55 9.14
C LEU A 54 10.12 0.06 8.80
N LEU A 55 10.19 1.03 7.89
CA LEU A 55 11.45 1.68 7.52
C LEU A 55 12.15 2.31 8.73
N VAL A 56 11.38 2.97 9.60
CA VAL A 56 11.89 3.54 10.84
C VAL A 56 12.47 2.44 11.72
N THR A 57 11.76 1.34 11.93
CA THR A 57 12.26 0.18 12.70
C THR A 57 13.54 -0.39 12.09
N MET A 58 13.61 -0.55 10.76
CA MET A 58 14.79 -1.08 10.07
C MET A 58 16.03 -0.20 10.21
N LEU A 59 15.85 1.13 10.21
CA LEU A 59 16.91 2.10 10.46
C LEU A 59 17.49 1.99 11.88
N PHE A 60 16.67 1.56 12.86
CA PHE A 60 17.10 1.44 14.26
C PHE A 60 17.63 0.03 14.62
N GLU A 61 17.27 -1.01 13.87
CA GLU A 61 17.63 -2.40 14.19
C GLU A 61 18.81 -2.98 13.38
N ASP A 62 19.54 -2.18 12.60
CA ASP A 62 20.67 -2.64 11.76
C ASP A 62 20.24 -3.80 10.84
N ALA A 63 19.11 -3.63 10.17
CA ALA A 63 18.47 -4.69 9.41
C ALA A 63 19.39 -5.25 8.29
N PRO A 64 19.42 -6.57 8.08
CA PRO A 64 20.15 -7.21 6.99
C PRO A 64 19.86 -6.57 5.62
N PRO A 65 20.86 -6.41 4.73
CA PRO A 65 20.69 -5.76 3.42
C PRO A 65 19.54 -6.34 2.58
N ALA A 66 19.39 -7.66 2.57
CA ALA A 66 18.32 -8.34 1.84
C ALA A 66 16.90 -7.96 2.31
N LEU A 67 16.77 -7.53 3.56
CA LEU A 67 15.50 -7.06 4.10
C LEU A 67 15.23 -5.61 3.70
N THR A 68 16.27 -4.77 3.68
CA THR A 68 16.21 -3.40 3.16
C THR A 68 15.81 -3.39 1.69
N ASP A 69 16.42 -4.25 0.87
CA ASP A 69 16.08 -4.39 -0.54
C ASP A 69 14.62 -4.82 -0.74
N ALA A 70 14.12 -5.77 0.06
CA ALA A 70 12.74 -6.22 0.00
C ALA A 70 11.74 -5.13 0.42
N ALA A 71 12.08 -4.32 1.43
CA ALA A 71 11.26 -3.19 1.86
C ALA A 71 11.22 -2.08 0.80
N ASP A 72 12.36 -1.78 0.16
CA ASP A 72 12.46 -0.80 -0.91
C ASP A 72 11.70 -1.23 -2.17
N GLU A 73 11.77 -2.51 -2.56
CA GLU A 73 10.99 -3.05 -3.67
C GLU A 73 9.49 -2.92 -3.42
N LEU A 74 9.04 -3.32 -2.22
CA LEU A 74 7.66 -3.15 -1.77
C LEU A 74 7.24 -1.68 -1.91
N LEU A 75 8.00 -0.75 -1.32
CA LEU A 75 7.73 0.68 -1.38
C LEU A 75 7.63 1.23 -2.81
N SER A 76 8.52 0.80 -3.70
CA SER A 76 8.51 1.21 -5.11
C SER A 76 7.21 0.79 -5.81
N VAL A 77 6.83 -0.49 -5.67
CA VAL A 77 5.59 -1.02 -6.26
C VAL A 77 4.36 -0.31 -5.70
N PHE A 78 4.36 0.03 -4.40
CA PHE A 78 3.27 0.79 -3.79
C PHE A 78 3.19 2.23 -4.28
N GLY A 79 4.33 2.92 -4.42
CA GLY A 79 4.37 4.28 -4.93
C GLY A 79 3.68 4.38 -6.29
N GLU A 80 3.90 3.38 -7.15
CA GLU A 80 3.25 3.30 -8.45
C GLU A 80 1.74 3.02 -8.34
N ALA A 81 1.32 2.09 -7.47
CA ALA A 81 -0.10 1.81 -7.22
C ALA A 81 -0.87 3.04 -6.70
N LEU A 82 -0.24 3.80 -5.80
CA LEU A 82 -0.75 5.06 -5.25
C LEU A 82 -0.94 6.11 -6.34
N ALA A 83 0.09 6.33 -7.17
CA ALA A 83 0.03 7.28 -8.27
C ALA A 83 -1.09 6.93 -9.26
N ARG A 84 -1.29 5.63 -9.53
CA ARG A 84 -2.35 5.15 -10.41
C ARG A 84 -3.73 5.36 -9.80
N LEU A 85 -3.89 5.15 -8.50
CA LEU A 85 -5.13 5.44 -7.79
C LEU A 85 -5.45 6.94 -7.78
N ASP A 86 -4.47 7.80 -7.49
CA ASP A 86 -4.66 9.25 -7.51
C ASP A 86 -5.08 9.74 -8.90
N ALA A 87 -4.51 9.16 -9.97
CA ALA A 87 -4.91 9.46 -11.34
C ALA A 87 -6.37 9.03 -11.62
N LEU A 88 -6.81 7.88 -11.12
CA LEU A 88 -8.20 7.41 -11.24
C LEU A 88 -9.16 8.33 -10.47
N LEU A 89 -8.81 8.71 -9.24
CA LEU A 89 -9.59 9.65 -8.43
C LEU A 89 -9.70 11.03 -9.08
N ALA A 90 -8.61 11.53 -9.66
CA ALA A 90 -8.59 12.80 -10.37
C ALA A 90 -9.50 12.79 -11.61
N ARG A 91 -9.55 11.66 -12.33
CA ARG A 91 -10.48 11.47 -13.47
C ARG A 91 -11.94 11.33 -13.05
N ALA A 92 -12.19 10.76 -11.88
CA ALA A 92 -13.54 10.60 -11.33
C ALA A 92 -14.09 11.89 -10.67
N ARG A 93 -13.27 12.94 -10.54
CA ARG A 93 -13.74 14.26 -10.10
C ARG A 93 -14.55 14.90 -11.23
N PRO A 94 -15.83 15.27 -11.02
CA PRO A 94 -16.57 16.04 -12.02
C PRO A 94 -15.86 17.38 -12.22
N ALA A 95 -15.70 17.77 -13.50
CA ALA A 95 -15.34 19.15 -13.84
C ALA A 95 -16.36 20.06 -13.15
N THR A 96 -15.86 20.92 -12.26
CA THR A 96 -16.69 21.87 -11.51
C THR A 96 -17.11 23.01 -12.43
#